data_AF-A0A0G1Y9S9-F1
#
_entry.id   AF-A0A0G1Y9S9-F1
#
_cell.length_a   1.000
_cell.length_b   1.000
_cell.length_c   1.000
_cell.angle_alpha   90.00
_cell.angle_beta   90.00
_cell.angle_gamma   90.00
#
_symmetry.space_group_name_H-M   'P 1'
#
loop_
_entity.id
_entity.type
_entity.pdbx_description
1 polymer ?
#
loop_
_entity_poly.entity_id
_entity_poly.type
_entity_poly.pdbx_seq_one_letter_code
_entity_poly.pdbx_strand_id
1 'polypeptide(L)'
;MKMAKPVESGARKKRQKRNLRNAALLAIGTAGFIAVAAIAPNMFQILGRTGALARLKYRNKGVLARLKQKGEIEFEERDGKKFVRLTERGEEALAFGQQKLQLANRKPRKWDRRYRLVMFDVPEKRKKIRERLRFEMQEVGFLHLQDSAWVYPYDCEEFIALLKADLHIGKDVLYAIVEEIENDKWIRKHFSLPLD
;
A
#
# COMPACT_ATOMS: atom_id res chain seq x y z
N MET A 1 -14.54 3.17 -11.17
CA MET A 1 -14.48 3.02 -9.70
C MET A 1 -13.79 4.26 -9.12
N LYS A 2 -14.41 5.03 -8.20
CA LYS A 2 -13.75 6.23 -7.63
C LYS A 2 -12.68 5.75 -6.64
N MET A 3 -11.40 5.96 -6.95
CA MET A 3 -10.32 5.70 -5.99
C MET A 3 -10.56 6.51 -4.71
N ALA A 4 -10.50 5.85 -3.56
CA ALA A 4 -10.61 6.51 -2.27
C ALA A 4 -9.50 7.57 -2.14
N LYS A 5 -9.80 8.72 -1.53
CA LYS A 5 -8.80 9.77 -1.34
C LYS A 5 -7.62 9.22 -0.51
N PRO A 6 -6.36 9.43 -0.93
CA PRO A 6 -5.19 8.93 -0.21
C PRO A 6 -5.08 9.53 1.20
N VAL A 7 -5.23 8.67 2.20
CA VAL A 7 -5.14 8.95 3.64
C VAL A 7 -3.73 9.38 4.01
N GLU A 8 -2.70 8.75 3.45
CA GLU A 8 -1.29 9.12 3.72
C GLU A 8 -0.96 10.54 3.30
N SER A 9 -1.36 10.91 2.07
CA SER A 9 -1.16 12.27 1.57
C SER A 9 -1.95 13.30 2.39
N GLY A 10 -3.17 12.95 2.82
CA GLY A 10 -4.03 13.79 3.64
C GLY A 10 -3.46 13.99 5.04
N ALA A 11 -3.00 12.91 5.68
CA ALA A 11 -2.35 12.94 6.98
C ALA A 11 -1.06 13.76 6.94
N ARG A 12 -0.25 13.61 5.89
CA ARG A 12 0.96 14.42 5.66
C ARG A 12 0.64 15.90 5.52
N LYS A 13 -0.37 16.27 4.72
CA LYS A 13 -0.80 17.68 4.54
C LYS A 13 -1.34 18.28 5.83
N LYS A 14 -2.21 17.57 6.55
CA LYS A 14 -2.73 18.00 7.87
C LYS A 14 -1.58 18.25 8.86
N ARG A 15 -0.58 17.37 8.90
CA ARG A 15 0.61 17.53 9.73
C ARG A 15 1.46 18.73 9.32
N GLN A 16 1.73 18.92 8.04
CA GLN A 16 2.46 20.09 7.55
C GLN A 16 1.77 21.39 7.98
N LYS A 17 0.43 21.45 7.89
CA LYS A 17 -0.36 22.59 8.37
C LYS A 17 -0.28 22.76 9.90
N ARG A 18 -0.36 21.67 10.68
CA ARG A 18 -0.24 21.69 12.15
C ARG A 18 1.15 22.16 12.59
N ASN A 19 2.20 21.65 11.95
CA ASN A 19 3.58 22.03 12.23
C ASN A 19 3.84 23.49 11.84
N LEU A 20 3.32 23.96 10.71
CA LEU A 20 3.41 25.38 10.33
C LEU A 20 2.67 26.28 11.34
N ARG A 21 1.48 25.89 11.80
CA ARG A 21 0.74 26.62 12.84
C ARG A 21 1.54 26.68 14.15
N ASN A 22 2.03 25.54 14.63
CA ASN A 22 2.79 25.48 15.89
C ASN A 22 4.15 26.19 15.77
N ALA A 23 4.82 26.11 14.62
CA ALA A 23 6.06 26.84 14.34
C ALA A 23 5.82 28.35 14.24
N ALA A 24 4.71 28.79 13.63
CA ALA A 24 4.32 30.19 13.62
C ALA A 24 4.01 30.70 15.04
N LEU A 25 3.28 29.94 15.85
CA LEU A 25 3.03 30.28 17.26
C LEU A 25 4.34 30.37 18.07
N LEU A 26 5.28 29.43 17.86
CA LEU A 26 6.59 29.45 18.51
C LEU A 26 7.41 30.67 18.05
N ALA A 27 7.48 30.94 16.75
CA ALA A 27 8.22 32.08 16.18
C ALA A 27 7.62 33.45 16.55
N ILE A 28 6.30 33.52 16.74
CA ILE A 28 5.62 34.70 17.28
C ILE A 28 5.92 34.85 18.78
N GLY A 29 6.05 33.74 19.51
CA GLY A 29 6.45 33.72 20.92
C GLY A 29 7.94 33.96 21.19
N THR A 30 8.83 33.71 20.22
CA THR A 30 10.30 33.80 20.39
C THR A 30 10.99 34.82 19.49
N ALA A 31 10.26 35.60 18.69
CA ALA A 31 10.75 36.58 17.71
C ALA A 31 11.60 36.02 16.54
N GLY A 32 10.94 35.77 15.39
CA GLY A 32 11.44 36.03 14.02
C GLY A 32 12.41 35.05 13.33
N PHE A 33 12.17 34.79 12.02
CA PHE A 33 13.15 34.51 10.93
C PHE A 33 13.27 33.17 10.15
N ILE A 34 12.72 31.99 10.51
CA ILE A 34 12.97 30.75 9.69
C ILE A 34 11.95 30.54 8.54
N ALA A 35 11.78 31.54 7.70
CA ALA A 35 11.19 31.35 6.38
C ALA A 35 12.27 30.87 5.36
N VAL A 36 11.83 30.17 4.30
CA VAL A 36 12.41 30.16 2.94
C VAL A 36 13.17 28.91 2.41
N ALA A 37 13.91 28.09 3.16
CA ALA A 37 15.05 27.37 2.52
C ALA A 37 14.96 25.89 2.00
N ALA A 38 13.85 25.16 1.86
CA ALA A 38 13.97 23.74 1.41
C ALA A 38 12.82 23.13 0.58
N ILE A 39 12.19 23.90 -0.30
CA ILE A 39 11.19 23.43 -1.27
C ILE A 39 11.83 23.47 -2.67
N ALA A 40 12.23 22.33 -3.26
CA ALA A 40 11.74 21.71 -4.52
C ALA A 40 12.97 21.02 -5.21
N PRO A 41 12.91 20.09 -6.22
CA PRO A 41 12.09 20.21 -7.44
C PRO A 41 11.62 18.93 -8.20
N ASN A 42 11.95 17.67 -7.83
CA ASN A 42 11.97 16.54 -8.79
C ASN A 42 10.88 15.43 -8.66
N MET A 43 9.66 15.74 -8.23
CA MET A 43 8.67 14.68 -7.89
C MET A 43 7.82 14.13 -9.06
N PHE A 44 7.87 14.71 -10.26
CA PHE A 44 6.91 14.39 -11.34
C PHE A 44 7.46 13.62 -12.56
N GLN A 45 8.71 13.14 -12.54
CA GLN A 45 9.34 12.48 -13.70
C GLN A 45 9.21 10.94 -13.76
N ILE A 46 8.42 10.29 -12.90
CA ILE A 46 8.35 8.80 -12.81
C ILE A 46 6.93 8.27 -13.10
N LEU A 47 6.15 8.95 -13.95
CA LEU A 47 4.76 8.56 -14.25
C LEU A 47 4.51 8.05 -15.69
N GLY A 48 5.56 7.86 -16.50
CA GLY A 48 5.39 7.36 -17.86
C GLY A 48 6.56 6.53 -18.31
N ARG A 49 6.35 5.21 -18.45
CA ARG A 49 7.11 4.19 -19.23
C ARG A 49 6.75 2.83 -18.63
N THR A 50 6.16 1.84 -19.29
CA THR A 50 5.84 1.60 -20.69
C THR A 50 5.01 0.33 -20.72
N GLY A 51 3.82 0.39 -21.31
CA GLY A 51 3.09 -0.80 -21.78
C GLY A 51 3.78 -1.39 -23.00
N ALA A 52 4.81 -2.20 -22.76
CA ALA A 52 5.51 -2.93 -23.81
C ALA A 52 4.94 -4.35 -23.89
N LEU A 53 4.12 -4.59 -24.92
CA LEU A 53 3.69 -5.90 -25.39
C LEU A 53 4.90 -6.84 -25.49
N ALA A 54 5.11 -7.65 -24.45
CA ALA A 54 6.24 -8.56 -24.37
C ALA A 54 5.97 -9.79 -25.25
N ARG A 55 6.78 -9.95 -26.29
CA ARG A 55 6.79 -11.14 -27.16
C ARG A 55 7.39 -12.31 -26.38
N LEU A 56 6.60 -12.92 -25.48
CA LEU A 56 7.05 -14.06 -24.68
C LEU A 56 7.20 -15.29 -25.57
N LYS A 57 8.44 -15.71 -25.82
CA LYS A 57 8.73 -17.03 -26.39
C LYS A 57 8.14 -18.10 -25.46
N TYR A 58 7.19 -18.86 -25.99
CA TYR A 58 6.35 -19.89 -25.35
C TYR A 58 7.15 -21.00 -24.67
N ARG A 59 7.79 -20.72 -23.53
CA ARG A 59 8.58 -21.73 -22.79
C ARG A 59 7.74 -22.55 -21.81
N ASN A 60 6.65 -22.00 -21.25
CA ASN A 60 5.81 -22.66 -20.23
C ASN A 60 4.31 -22.55 -20.52
N LYS A 61 3.76 -23.44 -21.37
CA LYS A 61 2.32 -23.47 -21.72
C LYS A 61 1.40 -23.61 -20.50
N GLY A 62 1.81 -24.35 -19.47
CA GLY A 62 1.01 -24.56 -18.25
C GLY A 62 0.82 -23.30 -17.40
N VAL A 63 1.82 -22.42 -17.34
CA VAL A 63 1.70 -21.14 -16.59
C VAL A 63 0.75 -20.21 -17.32
N LEU A 64 0.90 -20.06 -18.64
CA LEU A 64 0.02 -19.23 -19.45
C LEU A 64 -1.44 -19.74 -19.41
N ALA A 65 -1.65 -21.06 -19.41
CA ALA A 65 -2.99 -21.63 -19.26
C ALA A 65 -3.66 -21.23 -17.93
N ARG A 66 -2.91 -21.24 -16.82
CA ARG A 66 -3.42 -20.80 -15.50
C ARG A 66 -3.72 -19.31 -15.48
N LEU A 67 -2.82 -18.48 -16.00
CA LEU A 67 -3.03 -17.03 -16.08
C LEU A 67 -4.28 -16.70 -16.94
N LYS A 68 -4.48 -17.41 -18.05
CA LYS A 68 -5.69 -17.29 -18.88
C LYS A 68 -6.94 -17.73 -18.13
N GLN A 69 -6.89 -18.87 -17.42
CA GLN A 69 -8.02 -19.38 -16.64
C GLN A 69 -8.45 -18.40 -15.54
N LYS A 70 -7.47 -17.69 -14.95
CA LYS A 70 -7.72 -16.62 -13.98
C LYS A 70 -8.18 -15.31 -14.60
N GLY A 71 -8.22 -15.20 -15.93
CA GLY A 71 -8.58 -14.00 -16.67
C GLY A 71 -7.54 -12.88 -16.56
N GLU A 72 -6.27 -13.20 -16.24
CA GLU A 72 -5.18 -12.23 -16.08
C GLU A 72 -4.46 -11.93 -17.41
N ILE A 73 -4.55 -12.85 -18.37
CA ILE A 73 -4.00 -12.65 -19.71
C ILE A 73 -5.01 -13.06 -20.78
N GLU A 74 -4.89 -12.43 -21.94
CA GLU A 74 -5.57 -12.80 -23.16
C GLU A 74 -4.57 -13.06 -24.30
N PHE A 75 -5.00 -13.88 -25.26
CA PHE A 75 -4.23 -14.14 -26.47
C PHE A 75 -4.83 -13.33 -27.60
N GLU A 76 -3.99 -12.58 -28.30
CA GLU A 76 -4.37 -11.78 -29.47
C GLU A 76 -3.60 -12.27 -30.69
N GLU A 77 -4.25 -12.38 -31.84
CA GLU A 77 -3.59 -12.74 -33.09
C GLU A 77 -3.52 -11.52 -34.00
N ARG A 78 -2.30 -11.12 -34.38
CA ARG A 78 -2.04 -10.04 -35.35
C ARG A 78 -1.03 -10.51 -36.38
N ASP A 79 -1.32 -10.31 -37.66
CA ASP A 79 -0.45 -10.68 -38.79
C ASP A 79 0.03 -12.16 -38.74
N GLY A 80 -0.88 -13.08 -38.38
CA GLY A 80 -0.58 -14.51 -38.24
C GLY A 80 0.34 -14.87 -37.07
N LYS A 81 0.58 -13.93 -36.14
CA LYS A 81 1.40 -14.11 -34.94
C LYS A 81 0.56 -14.00 -33.68
N LYS A 82 0.73 -14.94 -32.76
CA LYS A 82 0.05 -14.97 -31.46
C LYS A 82 0.82 -14.16 -30.41
N PHE A 83 0.18 -13.13 -29.88
CA PHE A 83 0.64 -12.27 -28.80
C PHE A 83 -0.11 -12.58 -27.51
N VAL A 84 0.52 -12.24 -26.38
CA VAL A 84 -0.09 -12.29 -25.06
C VAL A 84 -0.20 -10.88 -24.54
N ARG A 85 -1.37 -10.51 -24.03
CA ARG A 85 -1.63 -9.21 -23.42
C ARG A 85 -2.16 -9.40 -22.01
N LEU A 86 -1.81 -8.49 -21.10
CA LEU A 86 -2.44 -8.40 -19.78
C LEU A 86 -3.85 -7.85 -19.94
N THR A 87 -4.81 -8.48 -19.25
CA THR A 87 -6.13 -7.89 -19.06
C THR A 87 -6.06 -6.84 -17.93
N GLU A 88 -7.12 -6.05 -17.74
CA GLU A 88 -7.22 -5.13 -16.59
C GLU A 88 -6.99 -5.87 -15.26
N ARG A 89 -7.61 -7.05 -15.09
CA ARG A 89 -7.40 -7.94 -13.95
C ARG A 89 -5.94 -8.41 -13.82
N GLY A 90 -5.26 -8.66 -14.93
CA GLY A 90 -3.85 -9.02 -14.94
C GLY A 90 -2.94 -7.87 -14.51
N GLU A 91 -3.26 -6.64 -14.91
CA GLU A 91 -2.56 -5.44 -14.48
C GLU A 91 -2.75 -5.21 -12.97
N GLU A 92 -3.98 -5.37 -12.46
CA GLU A 92 -4.27 -5.30 -11.02
C GLU A 92 -3.51 -6.37 -10.22
N ALA A 93 -3.52 -7.63 -10.70
CA ALA A 93 -2.80 -8.73 -10.05
C ALA A 93 -1.28 -8.50 -10.05
N LEU A 94 -0.73 -7.97 -11.14
CA LEU A 94 0.68 -7.60 -11.24
C LEU A 94 1.03 -6.48 -10.26
N ALA A 95 0.21 -5.42 -10.21
CA ALA A 95 0.40 -4.31 -9.27
C ALA A 95 0.36 -4.79 -7.82
N PHE A 96 -0.60 -5.65 -7.47
CA PHE A 96 -0.70 -6.25 -6.14
C PHE A 96 0.56 -7.07 -5.78
N GLY A 97 1.02 -7.91 -6.70
CA GLY A 97 2.24 -8.69 -6.51
C GLY A 97 3.49 -7.82 -6.35
N GLN A 98 3.61 -6.74 -7.11
CA GLN A 98 4.71 -5.77 -6.99
C GLN A 98 4.70 -5.06 -5.63
N GLN A 99 3.55 -4.59 -5.18
CA GLN A 99 3.41 -3.94 -3.87
C GLN A 99 3.74 -4.90 -2.73
N LYS A 100 3.28 -6.15 -2.81
CA LYS A 100 3.61 -7.19 -1.84
C LYS A 100 5.12 -7.43 -1.73
N LEU A 101 5.81 -7.58 -2.88
CA LEU A 101 7.26 -7.74 -2.93
C LEU A 101 8.00 -6.50 -2.42
N GLN A 102 7.49 -5.30 -2.72
CA GLN A 102 8.06 -4.05 -2.25
C GLN A 102 8.01 -3.96 -0.72
N LEU A 103 6.85 -4.25 -0.11
CA LEU A 103 6.70 -4.20 1.34
C LEU A 103 7.50 -5.30 2.05
N ALA A 104 7.58 -6.49 1.47
CA ALA A 104 8.37 -7.58 2.02
C ALA A 104 9.89 -7.29 1.99
N ASN A 105 10.39 -6.70 0.91
CA ASN A 105 11.84 -6.56 0.66
C ASN A 105 12.41 -5.16 0.92
N ARG A 106 11.58 -4.11 0.96
CA ARG A 106 12.04 -2.71 1.00
C ARG A 106 11.38 -1.94 2.15
N LYS A 107 11.62 -2.41 3.38
CA LYS A 107 11.28 -1.63 4.58
C LYS A 107 12.06 -0.30 4.57
N PRO A 108 11.39 0.86 4.77
CA PRO A 108 12.06 2.15 4.89
C PRO A 108 13.20 2.11 5.93
N ARG A 109 14.33 2.76 5.62
CA ARG A 109 15.47 2.84 6.55
C ARG A 109 15.14 3.55 7.87
N LYS A 110 14.12 4.41 7.86
CA LYS A 110 13.69 5.19 9.03
C LYS A 110 12.19 5.07 9.19
N TRP A 111 11.78 4.63 10.38
CA TRP A 111 10.39 4.69 10.80
C TRP A 111 9.96 6.14 11.00
N ASP A 112 8.78 6.49 10.52
CA ASP A 112 8.21 7.84 10.60
C ASP A 112 7.43 8.08 11.90
N ARG A 113 7.67 7.23 12.92
CA ARG A 113 7.03 7.25 14.26
C ARG A 113 5.51 7.14 14.21
N ARG A 114 4.98 6.41 13.23
CA ARG A 114 3.54 6.20 13.05
C ARG A 114 3.24 4.77 12.69
N TYR A 115 2.10 4.29 13.15
CA TYR A 115 1.57 2.99 12.79
C TYR A 115 0.46 3.12 11.76
N ARG A 116 0.32 2.10 10.94
CA ARG A 116 -0.76 1.88 9.99
C ARG A 116 -1.62 0.79 10.59
N LEU A 117 -2.77 1.20 11.11
CA LEU A 117 -3.75 0.33 11.71
C LEU A 117 -4.79 -0.05 10.66
N VAL A 118 -4.94 -1.34 10.42
CA VAL A 118 -5.98 -1.92 9.57
C VAL A 118 -6.98 -2.61 10.47
N MET A 119 -8.24 -2.19 10.40
CA MET A 119 -9.33 -2.82 11.11
C MET A 119 -10.38 -3.31 10.12
N PHE A 120 -11.08 -4.39 10.42
CA PHE A 120 -12.11 -4.89 9.52
C PHE A 120 -13.28 -5.58 10.22
N ASP A 121 -14.47 -5.43 9.63
CA ASP A 121 -15.69 -6.11 10.03
C ASP A 121 -16.27 -6.86 8.83
N VAL A 122 -15.63 -7.99 8.49
CA VAL A 122 -16.07 -8.86 7.41
C VAL A 122 -17.08 -9.86 7.96
N PRO A 123 -18.34 -9.89 7.44
CA PRO A 123 -19.39 -10.76 7.95
C PRO A 123 -19.00 -12.24 7.97
N GLU A 124 -19.52 -13.00 8.94
CA GLU A 124 -19.17 -14.43 9.12
C GLU A 124 -19.41 -15.28 7.88
N LYS A 125 -20.49 -15.00 7.15
CA LYS A 125 -20.81 -15.62 5.86
C LYS A 125 -19.69 -15.51 4.81
N ARG A 126 -18.75 -14.57 4.98
CA ARG A 126 -17.57 -14.36 4.12
C ARG A 126 -16.26 -14.78 4.82
N LYS A 127 -16.28 -15.78 5.70
CA LYS A 127 -15.10 -16.30 6.43
C LYS A 127 -13.86 -16.49 5.56
N LYS A 128 -14.00 -17.10 4.37
CA LYS A 128 -12.87 -17.29 3.42
C LYS A 128 -12.18 -15.99 3.01
N ILE A 129 -12.93 -14.90 2.87
CA ILE A 129 -12.39 -13.59 2.53
C ILE A 129 -11.60 -13.01 3.71
N ARG A 130 -12.10 -13.18 4.93
CA ARG A 130 -11.42 -12.74 6.16
C ARG A 130 -10.12 -13.50 6.38
N GLU A 131 -10.13 -14.82 6.20
CA GLU A 131 -8.93 -15.65 6.25
C GLU A 131 -7.92 -15.22 5.18
N ARG A 132 -8.39 -14.94 3.96
CA ARG A 132 -7.52 -14.44 2.90
C ARG A 132 -6.92 -13.07 3.22
N LEU A 133 -7.70 -12.13 3.75
CA LEU A 133 -7.23 -10.82 4.19
C LEU A 133 -6.12 -10.95 5.25
N ARG A 134 -6.35 -11.77 6.29
CA ARG A 134 -5.36 -12.04 7.34
C ARG A 134 -4.08 -12.66 6.77
N PHE A 135 -4.22 -13.65 5.89
CA PHE A 135 -3.10 -14.31 5.24
C PHE A 135 -2.23 -13.32 4.45
N GLU A 136 -2.84 -12.50 3.59
CA GLU A 136 -2.12 -11.52 2.77
C GLU A 136 -1.37 -10.48 3.64
N MET A 137 -2.00 -9.99 4.71
CA MET A 137 -1.36 -9.06 5.65
C MET A 137 -0.20 -9.72 6.41
N GLN A 138 -0.38 -10.97 6.85
CA GLN A 138 0.65 -11.73 7.55
C GLN A 138 1.86 -12.00 6.64
N GLU A 139 1.66 -12.32 5.37
CA GLU A 139 2.76 -12.54 4.42
C GLU A 139 3.61 -11.28 4.18
N VAL A 140 3.02 -10.09 4.34
CA VAL A 140 3.72 -8.81 4.25
C VAL A 140 4.39 -8.41 5.58
N GLY A 141 4.06 -9.12 6.66
CA GLY A 141 4.60 -8.90 7.99
C GLY A 141 3.83 -7.89 8.83
N PHE A 142 2.53 -7.76 8.62
CA PHE A 142 1.67 -7.07 9.61
C PHE A 142 1.63 -7.89 10.91
N LEU A 143 1.54 -7.18 12.03
CA LEU A 143 1.38 -7.76 13.35
C LEU A 143 -0.11 -7.82 13.71
N HIS A 144 -0.55 -9.01 14.12
CA HIS A 144 -1.90 -9.25 14.62
C HIS A 144 -2.04 -8.65 16.03
N LEU A 145 -2.91 -7.65 16.20
CA LEU A 145 -3.23 -7.08 17.51
C LEU A 145 -4.45 -7.77 18.13
N GLN A 146 -5.49 -7.96 17.32
CA GLN A 146 -6.74 -8.63 17.64
C GLN A 146 -7.29 -9.25 16.36
N ASP A 147 -8.30 -10.11 16.48
CA ASP A 147 -8.93 -10.85 15.36
C ASP A 147 -9.26 -9.97 14.14
N SER A 148 -9.64 -8.72 14.40
CA SER A 148 -10.03 -7.73 13.38
C SER A 148 -9.14 -6.48 13.37
N ALA A 149 -7.99 -6.47 14.06
CA ALA A 149 -7.09 -5.32 14.13
C ALA A 149 -5.62 -5.73 13.90
N TRP A 150 -4.99 -5.10 12.92
CA TRP A 150 -3.63 -5.41 12.47
C TRP A 150 -2.82 -4.14 12.32
N VAL A 151 -1.53 -4.21 12.64
CA VAL A 151 -0.65 -3.04 12.64
C VAL A 151 0.59 -3.26 11.77
N TYR A 152 1.01 -2.20 11.10
CA TYR A 152 2.25 -2.15 10.34
C TYR A 152 2.93 -0.79 10.50
N PRO A 153 4.26 -0.69 10.66
CA PRO A 153 4.91 0.59 10.96
C PRO A 153 5.18 1.44 9.71
N TYR A 154 5.02 0.92 8.50
CA TYR A 154 5.39 1.62 7.26
C TYR A 154 4.18 1.89 6.37
N ASP A 155 4.32 2.83 5.43
CA ASP A 155 3.29 3.12 4.44
C ASP A 155 2.98 1.85 3.63
N CYS A 156 1.69 1.52 3.59
CA CYS A 156 1.13 0.36 2.92
C CYS A 156 -0.25 0.69 2.32
N GLU A 157 -0.54 1.99 2.12
CA GLU A 157 -1.84 2.46 1.65
C GLU A 157 -2.23 1.83 0.30
N GLU A 158 -1.29 1.78 -0.65
CA GLU A 158 -1.50 1.20 -1.97
C GLU A 158 -1.80 -0.30 -1.90
N PHE A 159 -1.02 -1.05 -1.11
CA PHE A 159 -1.26 -2.47 -0.88
C PHE A 159 -2.66 -2.73 -0.29
N ILE A 160 -3.07 -1.96 0.72
CA ILE A 160 -4.40 -2.10 1.32
C ILE A 160 -5.51 -1.70 0.35
N ALA A 161 -5.29 -0.69 -0.50
CA ALA A 161 -6.25 -0.30 -1.53
C ALA A 161 -6.46 -1.42 -2.57
N LEU A 162 -5.37 -2.03 -3.05
CA LEU A 162 -5.41 -3.16 -3.97
C LEU A 162 -6.08 -4.38 -3.33
N LEU A 163 -5.75 -4.69 -2.07
CA LEU A 163 -6.35 -5.80 -1.34
C LEU A 163 -7.86 -5.61 -1.13
N LYS A 164 -8.30 -4.38 -0.84
CA LYS A 164 -9.73 -4.03 -0.74
C LYS A 164 -10.47 -4.23 -2.06
N ALA A 165 -9.83 -3.89 -3.18
CA ALA A 165 -10.38 -4.05 -4.51
C ALA A 165 -10.50 -5.54 -4.88
N ASP A 166 -9.40 -6.30 -4.79
CA ASP A 166 -9.35 -7.73 -5.12
C ASP A 166 -10.40 -8.54 -4.32
N LEU A 167 -10.48 -8.29 -3.00
CA LEU A 167 -11.39 -9.02 -2.12
C LEU A 167 -12.81 -8.45 -2.07
N HIS A 168 -13.08 -7.31 -2.72
CA HIS A 168 -14.37 -6.63 -2.69
C HIS A 168 -14.85 -6.35 -1.23
N ILE A 169 -13.99 -5.71 -0.44
CA ILE A 169 -14.20 -5.42 1.00
C ILE A 169 -13.94 -3.96 1.35
N GLY A 170 -14.01 -3.05 0.38
CA GLY A 170 -13.65 -1.65 0.58
C GLY A 170 -14.41 -0.94 1.72
N LYS A 171 -15.67 -1.34 1.98
CA LYS A 171 -16.50 -0.82 3.08
C LYS A 171 -16.28 -1.53 4.41
N ASP A 172 -15.80 -2.76 4.36
CA ASP A 172 -15.64 -3.64 5.52
C ASP A 172 -14.27 -3.46 6.17
N VAL A 173 -13.36 -2.70 5.55
CA VAL A 173 -11.98 -2.49 6.00
C VAL A 173 -11.67 -1.01 6.18
N LEU A 174 -11.22 -0.65 7.38
CA LEU A 174 -10.74 0.67 7.75
C LEU A 174 -9.21 0.71 7.76
N TYR A 175 -8.65 1.80 7.26
CA TYR A 175 -7.21 2.08 7.28
C TYR A 175 -6.99 3.40 8.00
N ALA A 176 -6.18 3.36 9.06
CA ALA A 176 -5.88 4.51 9.89
C ALA A 176 -4.37 4.66 10.08
N ILE A 177 -3.94 5.91 10.23
CA ILE A 177 -2.58 6.26 10.62
C ILE A 177 -2.66 6.75 12.05
N VAL A 178 -1.96 6.09 12.97
CA VAL A 178 -1.96 6.43 14.40
C VAL A 178 -0.54 6.77 14.86
N GLU A 179 -0.42 7.81 15.69
CA GLU A 179 0.88 8.27 16.23
C GLU A 179 1.28 7.46 17.47
N GLU A 180 0.30 7.01 18.26
CA GLU A 180 0.51 6.31 19.51
C GLU A 180 -0.45 5.12 19.64
N ILE A 181 0.03 4.05 20.27
CA ILE A 181 -0.76 2.91 20.72
C ILE A 181 -0.40 2.69 22.18
N GLU A 182 -1.39 2.45 23.03
CA GLU A 182 -1.16 2.18 24.45
C GLU A 182 -0.25 0.95 24.62
N ASN A 183 0.75 1.05 25.49
CA ASN A 183 1.67 -0.04 25.81
C ASN A 183 2.36 -0.67 24.58
N ASP A 184 2.73 0.13 23.57
CA ASP A 184 3.27 -0.34 22.29
C ASP A 184 4.71 -0.92 22.31
N LYS A 185 5.35 -1.02 23.49
CA LYS A 185 6.73 -1.53 23.62
C LYS A 185 6.93 -2.88 22.94
N TRP A 186 5.96 -3.78 23.04
CA TRP A 186 6.00 -5.10 22.40
C TRP A 186 5.84 -5.03 20.88
N ILE A 187 5.03 -4.08 20.38
CA ILE A 187 4.87 -3.79 18.94
C ILE A 187 6.20 -3.27 18.39
N ARG A 188 6.80 -2.28 19.07
CA ARG A 188 8.10 -1.72 18.70
C ARG A 188 9.19 -2.79 18.68
N LYS A 189 9.24 -3.65 19.69
CA LYS A 189 10.18 -4.78 19.75
C LYS A 189 9.97 -5.74 18.58
N HIS A 190 8.72 -6.08 18.25
CA HIS A 190 8.40 -6.96 17.12
C HIS A 190 8.93 -6.42 15.79
N PHE A 191 8.84 -5.10 15.57
CA PHE A 191 9.27 -4.44 14.34
C PHE A 191 10.70 -3.89 14.38
N SER A 192 11.44 -4.10 15.47
CA SER A 192 12.76 -3.51 15.72
C SER A 192 12.77 -1.97 15.63
N LEU A 193 11.75 -1.32 16.20
CA LEU A 193 11.60 0.13 16.24
C LEU A 193 12.25 0.74 17.51
N PRO A 194 12.64 2.02 17.48
CA PRO A 194 13.14 2.73 18.66
C PRO A 194 12.17 2.69 19.86
N LEU A 195 12.71 2.42 21.05
CA LEU A 195 11.96 2.22 22.31
C LEU A 195 11.89 3.46 23.21
N ASP A 196 12.36 4.61 22.70
CA ASP A 196 12.42 5.97 23.30
C ASP A 196 11.73 6.14 24.67
#